data_AF-A0A1I7C4R7-F1
#
_entry.id   AF-A0A1I7C4R7-F1
#
_cell.length_a   1.000
_cell.length_b   1.000
_cell.length_c   1.000
_cell.angle_alpha   90.00
_cell.angle_beta   90.00
_cell.angle_gamma   90.00
#
_symmetry.space_group_name_H-M   'P 1'
#
loop_
_entity.id
_entity.type
_entity.pdbx_description
1 polymer ?
#
loop_
_entity_poly.entity_id
_entity_poly.type
_entity_poly.pdbx_seq_one_letter_code
_entity_poly.pdbx_strand_id
1 'polypeptide(L)'
;MTHRARQLATGGARLLFAGMHPNLRWREGVLHIDRMISGHSVAASGRGLLLLPSVFAHKPAPPVTPDEPPWLVYPSRGVATLWSTEPPADTAVLTPLLGAPRARLLALLDEPTPTVELARRLRITASAVSQHLRVLYDSGLLIRIRDGRHVLYRRSSIGDRLLEGSRSD
;
A
#
# COMPACT_ATOMS: atom_id res chain seq x y z
N MET A 1 11.50 -0.88 -11.59
CA MET A 1 12.47 -1.78 -12.27
C MET A 1 13.45 -1.03 -13.19
N THR A 2 12.99 -0.09 -14.00
CA THR A 2 13.81 0.68 -14.98
C THR A 2 15.06 1.34 -14.38
N HIS A 3 14.99 1.90 -13.17
CA HIS A 3 16.14 2.54 -12.52
C HIS A 3 17.32 1.58 -12.29
N ARG A 4 17.07 0.38 -11.73
CA ARG A 4 18.13 -0.59 -11.40
C ARG A 4 18.70 -1.25 -12.65
N ALA A 5 17.84 -1.56 -13.63
CA ALA A 5 18.28 -2.04 -14.94
C ALA A 5 19.22 -1.02 -15.62
N ARG A 6 18.88 0.28 -15.56
CA ARG A 6 19.73 1.36 -16.07
C ARG A 6 21.07 1.42 -15.35
N GLN A 7 21.09 1.39 -14.02
CA GLN A 7 22.34 1.42 -13.26
C GLN A 7 23.26 0.23 -13.57
N LEU A 8 22.70 -0.96 -13.75
CA LEU A 8 23.45 -2.13 -14.19
C LEU A 8 24.04 -1.92 -15.58
N ALA A 9 23.23 -1.45 -16.54
CA ALA A 9 23.67 -1.23 -17.91
C ALA A 9 24.76 -0.15 -18.03
N THR A 10 24.70 0.91 -17.22
CA THR A 10 25.63 2.05 -17.33
C THR A 10 26.89 1.90 -16.48
N GLY A 11 26.85 1.14 -15.38
CA GLY A 11 27.95 1.11 -14.41
C GLY A 11 28.17 -0.24 -13.73
N GLY A 12 27.56 -1.30 -14.27
CA GLY A 12 27.73 -2.66 -13.79
C GLY A 12 27.16 -2.91 -12.39
N ALA A 13 27.52 -4.07 -11.83
CA ALA A 13 27.04 -4.52 -10.53
C ALA A 13 27.39 -3.55 -9.39
N ARG A 14 28.55 -2.89 -9.44
CA ARG A 14 28.94 -1.89 -8.45
C ARG A 14 27.91 -0.75 -8.37
N LEU A 15 27.49 -0.22 -9.51
CA LEU A 15 26.52 0.88 -9.55
C LEU A 15 25.09 0.39 -9.26
N LEU A 16 24.75 -0.83 -9.66
CA LEU A 16 23.47 -1.48 -9.35
C LEU A 16 23.19 -1.55 -7.83
N PHE A 17 24.19 -1.98 -7.05
CA PHE A 17 24.05 -2.12 -5.60
C PHE A 17 24.31 -0.81 -4.84
N ALA A 18 24.99 0.15 -5.48
CA ALA A 18 25.22 1.47 -4.89
C ALA A 18 23.90 2.18 -4.57
N GLY A 19 23.78 2.65 -3.32
CA GLY A 19 22.57 3.35 -2.86
C GLY A 19 21.32 2.45 -2.78
N MET A 20 21.48 1.13 -2.72
CA MET A 20 20.38 0.21 -2.42
C MET A 20 20.12 0.12 -0.92
N HIS A 21 21.18 -0.07 -0.12
CA HIS A 21 21.13 -0.03 1.34
C HIS A 21 22.56 0.05 1.90
N PRO A 22 22.81 0.71 3.05
CA PRO A 22 24.15 0.81 3.65
C PRO A 22 24.81 -0.54 4.02
N ASN A 23 24.02 -1.62 4.14
CA ASN A 23 24.53 -2.96 4.44
C ASN A 23 25.02 -3.72 3.20
N LEU A 24 24.79 -3.20 1.99
CA LEU A 24 25.22 -3.88 0.77
C LEU A 24 26.51 -3.28 0.27
N ARG A 25 27.50 -4.14 0.00
CA ARG A 25 28.78 -3.74 -0.56
C ARG A 25 29.15 -4.68 -1.68
N TRP A 26 29.41 -4.14 -2.86
CA TRP A 26 29.95 -4.88 -3.99
C TRP A 26 31.46 -4.70 -4.06
N ARG A 27 32.23 -5.79 -3.97
CA ARG A 27 33.70 -5.78 -4.12
C ARG A 27 34.15 -7.05 -4.80
N GLU A 28 35.05 -6.91 -5.77
CA GLU A 28 35.76 -8.05 -6.40
C GLU A 28 34.84 -9.19 -6.90
N GLY A 29 33.66 -8.85 -7.43
CA GLY A 29 32.71 -9.85 -7.93
C GLY A 29 31.79 -10.46 -6.88
N VAL A 30 31.91 -10.03 -5.61
CA VAL A 30 31.15 -10.53 -4.48
C VAL A 30 30.22 -9.44 -3.94
N LEU A 31 28.96 -9.81 -3.69
CA LEU A 31 28.01 -9.00 -2.95
C LEU A 31 28.08 -9.38 -1.47
N HIS A 32 28.58 -8.46 -0.65
CA HIS A 32 28.57 -8.58 0.79
C HIS A 32 27.29 -7.97 1.37
N ILE A 33 26.69 -8.67 2.33
CA ILE A 33 25.53 -8.19 3.07
C ILE A 33 25.85 -8.21 4.57
N ASP A 34 26.07 -7.03 5.12
CA ASP A 34 26.45 -6.85 6.52
C ASP A 34 25.23 -6.91 7.46
N ARG A 35 25.49 -7.15 8.75
CA ARG A 35 24.48 -7.19 9.84
C ARG A 35 23.42 -8.29 9.67
N MET A 36 23.89 -9.49 9.30
CA MET A 36 23.11 -10.73 9.28
C MET A 36 23.23 -11.50 10.59
N ILE A 37 22.20 -12.27 10.93
CA ILE A 37 22.15 -13.11 12.15
C ILE A 37 23.07 -14.33 11.99
N SER A 38 23.22 -14.83 10.76
CA SER A 38 24.13 -15.92 10.41
C SER A 38 24.93 -15.56 9.16
N GLY A 39 26.11 -16.16 9.01
CA GLY A 39 27.02 -15.90 7.89
C GLY A 39 27.19 -17.13 7.01
N HIS A 40 26.82 -17.01 5.74
CA HIS A 40 27.03 -18.06 4.74
C HIS A 40 27.38 -17.42 3.40
N SER A 41 28.13 -18.14 2.56
CA SER A 41 28.49 -17.71 1.21
C SER A 41 27.75 -18.56 0.20
N VAL A 42 27.08 -17.91 -0.75
CA VAL A 42 26.34 -18.58 -1.82
C VAL A 42 27.00 -18.24 -3.14
N ALA A 43 27.51 -19.27 -3.82
CA ALA A 43 28.03 -19.09 -5.18
C ALA A 43 26.86 -18.88 -6.15
N ALA A 44 26.92 -17.80 -6.92
CA ALA A 44 25.93 -17.56 -7.97
C ALA A 44 26.04 -18.62 -9.08
N SER A 45 27.24 -19.18 -9.34
CA SER A 45 27.48 -20.30 -10.26
C SER A 45 26.72 -20.24 -11.60
N GLY A 46 26.62 -19.04 -12.20
CA GLY A 46 25.89 -18.83 -13.45
C GLY A 46 24.35 -18.79 -13.31
N ARG A 47 23.79 -19.02 -12.12
CA ARG A 47 22.35 -18.98 -11.82
C ARG A 47 21.76 -17.56 -11.79
N GLY A 48 22.59 -16.53 -11.93
CA GLY A 48 22.18 -15.12 -11.81
C GLY A 48 21.92 -14.70 -10.36
N LEU A 49 21.34 -13.52 -10.16
CA LEU A 49 20.83 -13.05 -8.86
C LEU A 49 19.49 -12.37 -9.10
N LEU A 50 18.42 -12.90 -8.51
CA LEU A 50 17.10 -12.29 -8.63
C LEU A 50 16.96 -11.11 -7.66
N LEU A 51 16.66 -9.92 -8.17
CA LEU A 51 16.43 -8.73 -7.34
C LEU A 51 14.93 -8.49 -7.12
N LEU A 52 14.50 -8.55 -5.86
CA LEU A 52 13.10 -8.41 -5.45
C LEU A 52 12.90 -7.08 -4.69
N PRO A 53 12.48 -5.99 -5.36
CA PRO A 53 12.12 -4.76 -4.64
C PRO A 53 10.89 -5.00 -3.76
N SER A 54 10.94 -4.55 -2.51
CA SER A 54 9.83 -4.66 -1.56
C SER A 54 9.60 -3.35 -0.81
N VAL A 55 8.33 -2.97 -0.71
CA VAL A 55 7.89 -1.81 0.10
C VAL A 55 7.83 -2.16 1.60
N PHE A 56 7.83 -3.45 1.93
CA PHE A 56 7.81 -3.97 3.30
C PHE A 56 9.20 -4.34 3.83
N ALA A 57 10.23 -4.29 2.98
CA ALA A 57 11.61 -4.57 3.39
C ALA A 57 12.25 -3.31 3.94
N HIS A 58 12.63 -3.34 5.22
CA HIS A 58 13.41 -2.27 5.86
C HIS A 58 14.92 -2.44 5.68
N LYS A 59 15.37 -3.67 5.40
CA LYS A 59 16.77 -4.00 5.10
C LYS A 59 16.83 -5.10 4.03
N PRO A 60 17.96 -5.25 3.32
CA PRO A 60 18.17 -6.34 2.38
C PRO A 60 18.12 -7.69 3.09
N ALA A 61 17.53 -8.68 2.43
CA ALA A 61 17.42 -10.05 2.92
C ALA A 61 17.84 -11.03 1.82
N PRO A 62 18.86 -11.87 2.07
CA PRO A 62 19.22 -13.00 1.21
C PRO A 62 18.27 -14.19 1.45
N PRO A 63 18.45 -15.31 0.71
CA PRO A 63 17.77 -16.56 0.99
C PRO A 63 18.06 -17.06 2.40
N VAL A 64 17.14 -17.84 2.96
CA VAL A 64 17.26 -18.38 4.32
C VAL A 64 18.31 -19.49 4.35
N THR A 65 18.39 -20.29 3.28
CA THR A 65 19.33 -21.38 3.15
C THR A 65 20.29 -21.20 1.96
N PRO A 66 21.54 -21.71 2.05
CA PRO A 66 22.51 -21.60 0.95
C PRO A 66 22.15 -22.38 -0.32
N ASP A 67 21.30 -23.40 -0.19
CA ASP A 67 20.90 -24.29 -1.28
C ASP A 67 19.83 -23.66 -2.20
N GLU A 68 19.19 -22.59 -1.73
CA GLU A 68 18.21 -21.84 -2.52
C GLU A 68 18.86 -21.14 -3.72
N PRO A 69 18.09 -20.90 -4.81
CA PRO A 69 18.50 -20.00 -5.87
C PRO A 69 18.84 -18.61 -5.29
N PRO A 70 19.93 -17.97 -5.75
CA PRO A 70 20.35 -16.67 -5.25
C PRO A 70 19.32 -15.59 -5.57
N TRP A 71 18.71 -15.01 -4.52
CA TRP A 71 17.80 -13.87 -4.62
C TRP A 71 18.09 -12.83 -3.53
N LEU A 72 17.71 -11.58 -3.76
CA LEU A 72 17.88 -10.49 -2.80
C LEU A 72 16.61 -9.64 -2.75
N VAL A 73 15.92 -9.69 -1.62
CA VAL A 73 14.88 -8.70 -1.31
C VAL A 73 15.55 -7.42 -0.85
N TYR A 74 15.10 -6.26 -1.34
CA TYR A 74 15.66 -4.96 -0.95
C TYR A 74 14.60 -3.85 -0.84
N PRO A 75 14.84 -2.80 -0.04
CA PRO A 75 13.90 -1.69 0.12
C PRO A 75 13.62 -0.97 -1.21
N SER A 76 12.34 -0.82 -1.54
CA SER A 76 11.90 -0.04 -2.69
C SER A 76 12.19 1.45 -2.51
N ARG A 77 12.51 2.14 -3.60
CA ARG A 77 12.62 3.61 -3.63
C ARG A 77 11.23 4.24 -3.74
N GLY A 78 11.05 5.43 -3.17
CA GLY A 78 9.85 6.25 -3.38
C GLY A 78 8.61 5.78 -2.63
N VAL A 79 8.78 5.03 -1.54
CA VAL A 79 7.65 4.49 -0.75
C VAL A 79 6.98 5.51 0.18
N ALA A 80 7.57 6.69 0.36
CA ALA A 80 7.07 7.71 1.31
C ALA A 80 5.62 8.13 1.04
N THR A 81 5.16 8.07 -0.20
CA THR A 81 3.79 8.42 -0.58
C THR A 81 2.81 7.26 -0.45
N LEU A 82 3.27 6.01 -0.29
CA LEU A 82 2.39 4.84 -0.24
C LEU A 82 1.56 4.75 1.05
N TRP A 83 2.04 5.38 2.13
CA TRP A 83 1.36 5.42 3.42
C TRP A 83 0.93 6.84 3.81
N SER A 84 0.97 7.77 2.85
CA SER A 84 0.45 9.12 3.06
C SER A 84 -1.06 9.07 2.99
N THR A 85 -1.73 9.24 4.14
CA THR A 85 -3.18 9.44 4.16
C THR A 85 -3.48 10.79 3.52
N GLU A 86 -4.25 10.80 2.44
CA GLU A 86 -4.74 12.04 1.84
C GLU A 86 -5.55 12.83 2.88
N PRO A 87 -5.42 14.17 2.96
CA PRO A 87 -6.23 14.95 3.89
C PRO A 87 -7.72 14.63 3.69
N PRO A 88 -8.50 14.48 4.78
CA PRO A 88 -9.91 14.16 4.67
C PRO A 88 -10.63 15.21 3.83
N ALA A 89 -11.48 14.76 2.90
CA ALA A 89 -12.27 15.67 2.06
C ALA A 89 -13.11 16.62 2.92
N ASP A 90 -13.27 17.88 2.48
CA ASP A 90 -14.16 18.80 3.17
C ASP A 90 -15.62 18.41 2.95
N THR A 91 -16.14 17.63 3.89
CA THR A 91 -17.55 17.20 3.89
C THR A 91 -18.55 18.34 4.08
N ALA A 92 -18.10 19.56 4.43
CA ALA A 92 -18.98 20.72 4.58
C ALA A 92 -19.70 21.06 3.26
N VAL A 93 -19.00 20.96 2.12
CA VAL A 93 -19.55 21.23 0.78
C VAL A 93 -20.66 20.23 0.41
N LEU A 94 -20.56 18.97 0.86
CA LEU A 94 -21.56 17.94 0.60
C LEU A 94 -22.72 17.92 1.61
N THR A 95 -22.58 18.65 2.72
CA THR A 95 -23.60 18.66 3.79
C THR A 95 -24.95 19.22 3.32
N PRO A 96 -25.04 20.30 2.51
CA PRO A 96 -26.32 20.76 1.95
C PRO A 96 -27.02 19.74 1.05
N LEU A 97 -26.26 18.89 0.34
CA LEU A 97 -26.80 17.92 -0.61
C LEU A 97 -27.21 16.61 0.08
N LEU A 98 -26.36 16.09 0.95
CA LEU A 98 -26.50 14.77 1.55
C LEU A 98 -26.93 14.84 3.03
N GLY A 99 -26.77 15.98 3.68
CA GLY A 99 -26.81 16.07 5.14
C GLY A 99 -25.53 15.53 5.77
N ALA A 100 -25.20 16.05 6.96
CA ALA A 100 -23.94 15.78 7.63
C ALA A 100 -23.65 14.28 7.87
N PRO A 101 -24.62 13.42 8.27
CA PRO A 101 -24.34 12.00 8.51
C PRO A 101 -23.92 11.26 7.24
N ARG A 102 -24.58 11.53 6.11
CA ARG A 102 -24.32 10.86 4.83
C ARG A 102 -23.02 11.38 4.19
N ALA A 103 -22.75 12.68 4.26
CA ALA A 103 -21.49 13.26 3.79
C ALA A 103 -20.28 12.66 4.54
N ARG A 104 -20.38 12.56 5.88
CA ARG A 104 -19.36 11.90 6.71
C ARG A 104 -19.16 10.42 6.37
N LEU A 105 -20.25 9.67 6.20
CA LEU A 105 -20.18 8.26 5.82
C LEU A 105 -19.53 8.08 4.45
N LEU A 106 -19.87 8.92 3.47
CA LEU A 106 -19.29 8.88 2.14
C LEU A 106 -17.77 9.08 2.20
N ALA A 107 -17.30 10.08 2.95
CA ALA A 107 -15.87 10.34 3.12
C ALA A 107 -15.11 9.18 3.80
N LEU A 108 -15.73 8.51 4.78
CA LEU A 108 -15.11 7.39 5.51
C LEU A 108 -15.00 6.08 4.71
N LEU A 109 -15.75 5.96 3.61
CA LEU A 109 -15.93 4.71 2.86
C LEU A 109 -14.97 4.58 1.66
N ASP A 110 -13.76 5.11 1.79
CA ASP A 110 -12.66 4.87 0.83
C ASP A 110 -12.34 3.38 0.73
N GLU A 111 -12.22 2.75 1.90
CA GLU A 111 -11.94 1.33 2.06
C GLU A 111 -13.20 0.56 2.49
N PRO A 112 -13.36 -0.70 2.05
CA PRO A 112 -14.47 -1.57 2.46
C PRO A 112 -14.58 -1.67 3.98
N THR A 113 -15.68 -1.18 4.55
CA THR A 113 -15.86 -1.10 6.00
C THR A 113 -17.23 -1.67 6.41
N PRO A 114 -17.30 -2.50 7.48
CA PRO A 114 -18.56 -3.03 7.97
C PRO A 114 -19.36 -1.99 8.77
N THR A 115 -20.68 -2.11 8.78
CA THR A 115 -21.59 -1.24 9.53
C THR A 115 -21.20 -1.07 11.00
N VAL A 116 -20.78 -2.15 11.67
CA VAL A 116 -20.42 -2.14 13.09
C VAL A 116 -19.19 -1.27 13.38
N GLU A 117 -18.23 -1.25 12.46
CA GLU A 117 -17.03 -0.42 12.59
C GLU A 117 -17.35 1.05 12.35
N LEU A 118 -18.22 1.35 11.39
CA LEU A 118 -18.72 2.71 11.16
C LEU A 118 -19.51 3.25 12.38
N ALA A 119 -20.37 2.42 12.97
CA ALA A 119 -21.12 2.75 14.18
C ALA A 119 -20.18 3.10 15.35
N ARG A 120 -19.13 2.29 15.53
CA ARG A 120 -18.09 2.53 16.54
C ARG A 120 -17.33 3.83 16.29
N ARG A 121 -16.88 4.08 15.05
CA ARG A 121 -16.13 5.30 14.68
C ARG A 121 -16.96 6.57 14.84
N LEU A 122 -18.24 6.52 14.45
CA LEU A 122 -19.15 7.66 14.50
C LEU A 122 -19.87 7.82 15.85
N ARG A 123 -19.69 6.87 16.79
CA ARG A 123 -20.36 6.83 18.09
C ARG A 123 -21.89 6.94 17.99
N ILE A 124 -22.47 6.25 17.01
CA ILE A 124 -23.92 6.15 16.79
C ILE A 124 -24.34 4.69 16.66
N THR A 125 -25.63 4.40 16.72
CA THR A 125 -26.13 3.01 16.67
C THR A 125 -25.93 2.39 15.29
N ALA A 126 -25.71 1.06 15.26
CA ALA A 126 -25.61 0.31 14.01
C ALA A 126 -26.89 0.41 13.16
N SER A 127 -28.05 0.58 13.78
CA SER A 127 -29.33 0.82 13.10
C SER A 127 -29.33 2.16 12.36
N ALA A 128 -28.92 3.25 13.03
CA ALA A 128 -28.83 4.57 12.41
C ALA A 128 -27.82 4.59 11.24
N VAL A 129 -26.66 3.96 11.40
CA VAL A 129 -25.69 3.79 10.30
C VAL A 129 -26.29 3.01 9.15
N SER A 130 -26.97 1.89 9.43
CA SER A 130 -27.57 1.04 8.39
C SER A 130 -28.60 1.79 7.57
N GLN A 131 -29.41 2.65 8.19
CA GLN A 131 -30.38 3.50 7.48
C GLN A 131 -29.70 4.44 6.48
N HIS A 132 -28.62 5.12 6.90
CA HIS A 132 -27.88 6.00 6.00
C HIS A 132 -27.15 5.24 4.89
N LEU A 133 -26.53 4.10 5.21
CA LEU A 133 -25.87 3.24 4.23
C LEU A 133 -26.85 2.72 3.18
N ARG A 134 -28.07 2.35 3.59
CA ARG A 134 -29.13 1.91 2.68
C ARG A 134 -29.45 3.00 1.66
N VAL A 135 -29.69 4.23 2.13
CA VAL A 135 -30.00 5.37 1.24
C VAL A 135 -28.85 5.63 0.26
N LEU A 136 -27.60 5.65 0.73
CA LEU A 136 -26.44 5.89 -0.12
C LEU A 136 -26.18 4.74 -1.12
N TYR A 137 -26.47 3.50 -0.73
CA TYR A 137 -26.38 2.35 -1.62
C TYR A 137 -27.49 2.37 -2.68
N ASP A 138 -28.74 2.63 -2.27
CA ASP A 138 -29.88 2.69 -3.18
C ASP A 138 -29.76 3.86 -4.18
N SER A 139 -29.06 4.94 -3.79
CA SER A 139 -28.72 6.06 -4.68
C SER A 139 -27.48 5.81 -5.55
N GLY A 140 -26.88 4.62 -5.50
CA GLY A 140 -25.70 4.25 -6.30
C GLY A 140 -24.38 4.90 -5.86
N LEU A 141 -24.33 5.58 -4.71
CA LEU A 141 -23.10 6.21 -4.19
C LEU A 141 -22.19 5.21 -3.47
N LEU A 142 -22.74 4.08 -3.05
CA LEU A 142 -22.00 2.98 -2.44
C LEU A 142 -22.20 1.70 -3.23
N ILE A 143 -21.22 0.81 -3.12
CA ILE A 143 -21.38 -0.61 -3.42
C ILE A 143 -21.21 -1.42 -2.13
N ARG A 144 -21.68 -2.67 -2.14
CA ARG A 144 -21.52 -3.59 -1.02
C ARG A 144 -20.84 -4.89 -1.45
N ILE A 145 -20.01 -5.42 -0.58
CA ILE A 145 -19.26 -6.65 -0.79
C ILE A 145 -19.52 -7.54 0.43
N ARG A 146 -19.74 -8.84 0.20
CA ARG A 146 -19.90 -9.80 1.29
C ARG A 146 -18.54 -10.41 1.63
N ASP A 147 -18.14 -10.27 2.88
CA ASP A 147 -16.92 -10.86 3.42
C ASP A 147 -17.28 -11.78 4.60
N GLY A 148 -17.40 -13.07 4.30
CA GLY A 148 -17.91 -14.09 5.21
C GLY A 148 -19.30 -13.73 5.76
N ARG A 149 -19.34 -13.44 7.08
CA ARG A 149 -20.56 -13.07 7.80
C ARG A 149 -20.85 -11.57 7.80
N HIS A 150 -19.93 -10.75 7.29
CA HIS A 150 -20.05 -9.30 7.28
C HIS A 150 -20.43 -8.79 5.89
N VAL A 151 -21.20 -7.70 5.87
CA VAL A 151 -21.40 -6.90 4.66
C VAL A 151 -20.56 -5.65 4.82
N LEU A 152 -19.65 -5.45 3.88
CA LEU A 152 -18.80 -4.28 3.78
C LEU A 152 -19.41 -3.30 2.78
N TYR A 153 -19.33 -2.02 3.09
CA TYR A 153 -19.67 -0.96 2.15
C TYR A 153 -18.40 -0.24 1.73
N ARG A 154 -18.35 0.23 0.49
CA ARG A 154 -17.33 1.15 -0.01
C ARG A 154 -17.95 2.13 -1.00
N ARG A 155 -17.30 3.26 -1.26
CA ARG A 155 -17.70 4.19 -2.32
C ARG A 155 -17.75 3.50 -3.68
N SER A 156 -18.76 3.87 -4.46
CA SER A 156 -18.79 3.59 -5.89
C SER A 156 -17.97 4.65 -6.65
N SER A 157 -17.72 4.43 -7.94
CA SER A 157 -17.09 5.45 -8.79
C SER A 157 -17.91 6.74 -8.91
N ILE A 158 -19.22 6.71 -8.66
CA ILE A 158 -20.06 7.92 -8.57
C ILE A 158 -19.81 8.62 -7.23
N GLY A 159 -19.73 7.85 -6.14
CA GLY A 159 -19.39 8.36 -4.81
C GLY A 159 -18.00 9.01 -4.75
N ASP A 160 -17.01 8.43 -5.43
CA ASP A 160 -15.66 8.98 -5.54
C ASP A 160 -15.66 10.31 -6.28
N ARG A 161 -16.27 10.37 -7.47
CA ARG A 161 -16.37 11.63 -8.23
C ARG A 161 -17.12 12.73 -7.48
N LEU A 162 -18.15 12.37 -6.71
CA LEU A 162 -18.88 13.35 -5.89
C LEU A 162 -17.97 13.93 -4.79
N LEU A 163 -17.13 13.09 -4.17
CA LEU A 163 -16.20 13.52 -3.13
C LEU A 163 -15.01 14.31 -3.70
N GLU A 164 -14.50 13.92 -4.86
CA GLU A 164 -13.46 14.67 -5.59
C GLU A 164 -13.95 16.04 -6.04
N GLY A 165 -15.18 16.14 -6.55
CA GLY A 165 -15.81 17.41 -6.91
C GLY A 165 -15.96 18.38 -5.72
N SER A 166 -16.02 17.87 -4.48
CA SER A 166 -16.02 18.69 -3.27
C SER A 166 -14.62 19.12 -2.79
N ARG A 167 -13.54 18.61 -3.38
CA ARG A 167 -12.15 18.98 -3.04
C ARG A 167 -11.58 20.10 -3.92
N SER A 168 -12.25 20.44 -5.02
CA SER A 168 -11.74 21.41 -5.99
C SER A 168 -12.03 22.84 -5.53
N ASP A 169 -10.97 23.55 -5.17
CA ASP A 169 -10.85 25.01 -5.11
C ASP A 169 -9.64 25.40 -5.99
#